data_AF-A0A094EYX9-F1
#
_entry.id   AF-A0A094EYX9-F1
#
_cell.length_a   1.000
_cell.length_b   1.000
_cell.length_c   1.000
_cell.angle_alpha   90.00
_cell.angle_beta   90.00
_cell.angle_gamma   90.00
#
_symmetry.space_group_name_H-M   'P 1'
#
loop_
_entity.id
_entity.type
_entity.pdbx_description
1 polymer ?
#
loop_
_entity_poly.entity_id
_entity_poly.type
_entity_poly.pdbx_seq_one_letter_code
_entity_poly.pdbx_strand_id
1 'polypeptide(L)'
;MMASNGLGRIQFINTPHQGDAISAEEQRRANSHAARIAHAKARRLRTIEYQASKASQATKDTQGAEDRSIIATSSVQPILDNTVEIEQTILPSPMSLLASDRRDPFESFGRAFKPVEHFLLDHYVKVVIPYMDKKCNKLVDSGKYVNLMTGEWVRLTLTNVGTQSGIFLAACRHLVEQQQQHKYLQLATQYKLYCIQALQNAISFEVSSLISDGTVGIGLLMAYDELWLGDISMTKFHLQGILKMTEHNGGIHTLGSNGFLERLVRKFLWELTQH
;
A
#
# COMPACT_ATOMS: atom_id res chain seq x y z
N MET A 1 38.06 14.60 -5.98
CA MET A 1 37.66 15.20 -4.69
C MET A 1 36.15 15.07 -4.62
N MET A 2 35.66 14.15 -3.78
CA MET A 2 34.27 13.66 -3.78
C MET A 2 33.31 14.68 -3.17
N ALA A 3 32.22 14.95 -3.88
CA ALA A 3 31.09 15.74 -3.43
C ALA A 3 30.29 14.96 -2.37
N SER A 4 29.99 15.61 -1.24
CA SER A 4 29.16 15.07 -0.17
C SER A 4 27.67 15.22 -0.53
N ASN A 5 27.01 14.08 -0.70
CA ASN A 5 25.57 13.98 -0.95
C ASN A 5 24.76 14.50 0.25
N GLY A 6 23.85 15.43 -0.02
CA GLY A 6 22.90 15.99 0.93
C GLY A 6 21.83 14.98 1.34
N LEU A 7 22.11 14.20 2.39
CA LEU A 7 21.09 13.50 3.14
C LEU A 7 20.37 14.51 4.05
N GLY A 8 19.05 14.59 3.93
CA GLY A 8 18.19 15.42 4.78
C GLY A 8 18.39 15.07 6.25
N ARG A 9 19.13 15.92 6.97
CA ARG A 9 19.44 15.78 8.39
C ARG A 9 18.14 15.90 9.19
N ILE A 10 17.64 14.79 9.72
CA ILE A 10 16.53 14.75 10.67
C ILE A 10 17.01 15.44 11.95
N GLN A 11 16.29 16.49 12.38
CA GLN A 11 16.62 17.26 13.57
C GLN A 11 15.53 17.06 14.63
N PHE A 12 15.90 16.43 15.74
CA PHE A 12 15.05 16.28 16.91
C PHE A 12 15.22 17.50 17.83
N ILE A 13 14.10 18.04 18.31
CA ILE A 13 14.08 19.07 19.36
C ILE A 13 13.59 18.37 20.61
N ASN A 14 14.49 18.16 21.58
CA ASN A 14 14.12 17.66 22.88
C ASN A 14 13.46 18.82 23.65
N THR A 15 12.18 18.70 23.95
CA THR A 15 11.52 19.60 24.92
C THR A 15 11.68 18.99 26.31
N PRO A 16 12.27 19.70 27.29
CA PRO A 16 12.40 19.18 28.64
C PRO A 16 11.03 18.98 29.30
N HIS A 17 10.97 18.03 30.23
CA HIS A 17 9.77 17.67 30.99
C HIS A 17 9.36 18.82 31.96
N GLN A 18 8.08 18.85 32.35
CA GLN A 18 7.50 19.93 33.16
C GLN A 18 8.31 20.17 34.45
N GLY A 19 9.06 21.27 34.49
CA GLY A 19 9.87 21.67 35.63
C GLY A 19 11.09 22.54 35.28
N ASP A 20 11.66 22.35 34.08
CA ASP A 20 12.81 23.14 33.62
C ASP A 20 12.37 24.31 32.72
N ALA A 21 12.96 25.49 32.95
CA ALA A 21 12.70 26.68 32.14
C ALA A 21 13.25 26.49 30.73
N ILE A 22 12.35 26.37 29.74
CA ILE A 22 12.70 26.27 28.31
C ILE A 22 13.48 27.52 27.92
N SER A 23 14.69 27.33 27.38
CA SER A 23 15.47 28.45 26.86
C SER A 23 14.70 29.16 25.74
N ALA A 24 14.71 30.49 25.72
CA ALA A 24 14.01 31.30 24.71
C ALA A 24 14.41 30.91 23.27
N GLU A 25 15.61 30.38 23.08
CA GLU A 25 16.09 29.89 21.78
C GLU A 25 15.42 28.57 21.36
N GLU A 26 15.19 27.65 22.30
CA GLU A 26 14.53 26.37 22.05
C GLU A 26 13.04 26.58 21.74
N GLN A 27 12.39 27.46 22.49
CA GLN A 27 11.01 27.86 22.22
C GLN A 27 10.87 28.48 20.82
N ARG A 28 11.83 29.32 20.41
CA ARG A 28 11.86 29.92 19.07
C ARG A 28 12.04 28.85 17.99
N ARG A 29 12.89 27.85 18.21
CA ARG A 29 13.10 26.73 17.27
C ARG A 29 11.85 25.86 17.14
N ALA A 30 11.18 25.54 18.24
CA ALA A 30 9.93 24.79 18.23
C ALA A 30 8.81 25.54 17.49
N ASN A 31 8.65 26.84 17.76
CA ASN A 31 7.65 27.68 17.09
C ASN A 31 7.94 27.84 15.59
N SER A 32 9.21 28.01 15.20
CA SER A 32 9.62 28.05 13.80
C SER A 32 9.36 26.73 13.08
N HIS A 33 9.63 25.61 13.74
CA HIS A 33 9.34 24.28 13.21
C HIS A 33 7.84 24.05 13.00
N ALA A 34 7.02 24.41 14.00
CA ALA A 34 5.56 24.34 13.92
C ALA A 34 5.01 25.23 12.80
N ALA A 35 5.50 26.47 12.68
CA ALA A 35 5.12 27.37 11.59
C ALA A 35 5.51 26.81 10.22
N ARG A 36 6.72 26.25 10.09
CA ARG A 36 7.19 25.63 8.83
C ARG A 36 6.32 24.44 8.42
N ILE A 37 5.95 23.58 9.38
CA ILE A 37 5.04 22.46 9.13
C ILE A 37 3.64 22.96 8.72
N ALA A 38 3.11 23.95 9.43
CA ALA A 38 1.82 24.55 9.10
C ALA A 38 1.81 25.16 7.70
N HIS A 39 2.84 25.91 7.32
CA HIS A 39 2.99 26.46 5.97
C HIS A 39 3.13 25.38 4.89
N ALA A 40 3.90 24.32 5.16
CA ALA A 40 4.02 23.18 4.24
C ALA A 40 2.68 22.47 4.03
N LYS A 41 1.91 22.25 5.11
CA LYS A 41 0.57 21.66 5.05
C LYS A 41 -0.40 22.57 4.27
N ALA A 42 -0.40 23.87 4.52
CA ALA A 42 -1.22 24.84 3.79
C ALA A 42 -0.84 24.92 2.30
N ARG A 43 0.45 24.80 1.96
CA ARG A 43 0.89 24.74 0.55
C ARG A 43 0.40 23.45 -0.13
N ARG A 44 0.47 22.31 0.56
CA ARG A 44 -0.03 21.03 0.04
C ARG A 44 -1.53 21.07 -0.22
N LEU A 45 -2.32 21.64 0.69
CA LEU A 45 -3.76 21.80 0.52
C LEU A 45 -4.10 22.67 -0.70
N ARG A 46 -3.43 23.82 -0.87
CA ARG A 46 -3.61 24.68 -2.05
C ARG A 46 -3.26 23.97 -3.36
N THR A 47 -2.21 23.14 -3.38
CA THR A 47 -1.87 22.35 -4.57
C THR A 47 -2.96 21.33 -4.91
N ILE A 48 -3.54 20.68 -3.90
CA ILE A 48 -4.64 19.71 -4.08
C ILE A 48 -5.88 20.43 -4.63
N GLU A 49 -6.26 21.58 -4.06
CA GLU A 49 -7.39 22.39 -4.53
C GLU A 49 -7.19 22.86 -5.98
N TYR A 50 -5.99 23.34 -6.32
CA TYR A 50 -5.66 23.73 -7.69
C TYR A 50 -5.78 22.57 -8.67
N GLN A 51 -5.26 21.39 -8.32
CA GLN A 51 -5.37 20.20 -9.15
C GLN A 51 -6.82 19.75 -9.34
N ALA A 52 -7.65 19.80 -8.30
CA ALA A 52 -9.08 19.50 -8.37
C ALA A 52 -9.85 20.50 -9.25
N SER A 53 -9.52 21.80 -9.16
CA SER A 53 -10.12 22.84 -10.00
C SER A 53 -9.76 22.67 -11.49
N LYS A 54 -8.51 22.29 -11.78
CA LYS A 54 -8.05 22.03 -13.15
C LYS A 54 -8.71 20.79 -13.77
N ALA A 55 -8.91 19.73 -12.98
CA ALA A 55 -9.63 18.53 -13.43
C ALA A 55 -11.12 18.82 -13.73
N SER A 56 -11.72 19.76 -13.00
CA SER A 56 -13.11 20.18 -13.20
C SER A 56 -13.29 21.16 -14.37
N GLN A 57 -12.23 21.85 -14.80
CA GLN A 57 -12.23 22.67 -16.02
C GLN A 57 -12.02 21.83 -17.27
N ALA A 58 -11.13 20.82 -17.22
CA ALA A 58 -10.90 19.90 -18.34
C ALA A 58 -12.14 19.05 -18.73
N THR A 59 -13.14 18.95 -17.84
CA THR A 59 -14.42 18.27 -18.11
C THR A 59 -15.48 19.21 -18.70
N LYS A 60 -15.30 20.53 -18.68
CA LYS A 60 -16.21 21.51 -19.30
C LYS A 60 -15.85 21.87 -20.74
N ASP A 61 -14.60 21.65 -21.16
CA ASP A 61 -14.13 21.99 -22.52
C ASP A 61 -14.44 20.92 -23.58
N THR A 62 -15.12 19.82 -23.24
CA THR A 62 -15.43 18.70 -24.17
C THR A 62 -16.90 18.66 -24.63
N GLN A 63 -17.72 19.69 -24.35
CA GLN A 63 -19.13 19.77 -24.78
C GLN A 63 -19.41 20.95 -25.71
N GLY A 64 -18.62 21.11 -26.77
CA GLY A 64 -18.89 22.14 -27.76
C GLY A 64 -18.04 22.05 -29.03
N ALA A 65 -18.24 21.01 -29.85
CA ALA A 65 -18.02 21.06 -31.30
C ALA A 65 -18.44 19.72 -31.93
N GLU A 66 -19.69 19.62 -32.37
CA GLU A 66 -20.05 18.71 -33.46
C GLU A 66 -20.29 19.51 -34.76
N ASP A 67 -19.86 18.87 -35.85
CA ASP A 67 -20.40 18.92 -37.20
C ASP A 67 -19.78 19.86 -38.27
N ARG A 68 -18.99 19.26 -39.18
CA ARG A 68 -19.30 19.23 -40.64
C ARG A 68 -18.34 18.36 -41.49
N SER A 69 -18.91 17.28 -42.04
CA SER A 69 -18.95 16.86 -43.46
C SER A 69 -17.68 16.52 -44.29
N ILE A 70 -17.58 15.21 -44.62
CA ILE A 70 -17.50 14.53 -45.95
C ILE A 70 -16.44 14.99 -46.99
N ILE A 71 -15.64 14.03 -47.51
CA ILE A 71 -15.60 13.59 -48.93
C ILE A 71 -14.91 12.22 -49.03
N ALA A 72 -15.60 11.29 -49.67
CA ALA A 72 -15.08 10.03 -50.19
C ALA A 72 -14.77 10.19 -51.69
N THR A 73 -13.67 9.59 -52.17
CA THR A 73 -13.58 9.06 -53.54
C THR A 73 -12.69 7.82 -53.56
N SER A 74 -13.16 6.81 -54.27
CA SER A 74 -12.70 5.43 -54.37
C SER A 74 -12.02 5.18 -55.72
N SER A 75 -10.97 4.34 -55.78
CA SER A 75 -10.59 3.44 -56.90
C SER A 75 -9.18 2.84 -56.65
N VAL A 76 -8.98 1.55 -56.29
CA VAL A 76 -8.94 0.31 -57.13
C VAL A 76 -7.62 0.29 -57.95
N GLN A 77 -6.60 -0.56 -57.72
CA GLN A 77 -6.49 -2.03 -57.93
C GLN A 77 -5.23 -2.70 -57.32
N PRO A 78 -5.19 -4.05 -57.22
CA PRO A 78 -4.09 -4.86 -56.66
C PRO A 78 -3.07 -5.30 -57.72
N ILE A 79 -1.80 -5.47 -57.33
CA ILE A 79 -0.80 -6.18 -58.15
C ILE A 79 0.02 -7.13 -57.26
N LEU A 80 0.18 -8.32 -57.83
CA LEU A 80 0.70 -9.61 -57.38
C LEU A 80 2.22 -9.66 -57.12
N ASP A 81 2.62 -10.59 -56.25
CA ASP A 81 3.94 -11.25 -56.03
C ASP A 81 5.23 -10.46 -56.27
N ASN A 82 6.05 -10.38 -55.21
CA ASN A 82 7.44 -10.85 -55.28
C ASN A 82 8.07 -11.00 -53.88
N THR A 83 8.67 -12.17 -53.70
CA THR A 83 9.46 -12.66 -52.57
C THR A 83 10.63 -11.73 -52.25
N VAL A 84 10.64 -11.13 -51.06
CA VAL A 84 11.87 -10.65 -50.41
C VAL A 84 11.74 -10.88 -48.90
N GLU A 85 12.59 -11.75 -48.37
CA GLU A 85 12.82 -11.92 -46.94
C GLU A 85 13.27 -10.57 -46.35
N ILE A 86 12.42 -9.97 -45.53
CA ILE A 86 12.81 -8.87 -44.65
C ILE A 86 12.79 -9.47 -43.25
N GLU A 87 13.98 -9.70 -42.69
CA GLU A 87 14.16 -9.96 -41.27
C GLU A 87 13.41 -8.88 -40.49
N GLN A 88 12.22 -9.23 -40.01
CA GLN A 88 11.53 -8.45 -39.00
C GLN A 88 12.34 -8.61 -37.72
N THR A 89 13.25 -7.67 -37.48
CA THR A 89 13.73 -7.38 -36.14
C THR A 89 12.49 -7.11 -35.28
N ILE A 90 12.07 -8.13 -34.53
CA ILE A 90 10.98 -8.05 -33.57
C ILE A 90 11.44 -7.05 -32.53
N LEU A 91 11.06 -5.79 -32.71
CA LEU A 91 11.21 -4.77 -31.67
C LEU A 91 10.29 -5.21 -30.53
N PRO A 92 10.84 -5.60 -29.36
CA PRO A 92 10.00 -6.02 -28.25
C PRO A 92 9.12 -4.84 -27.85
N SER A 93 7.81 -5.10 -27.74
CA SER A 93 6.83 -4.16 -27.25
C SER A 93 7.36 -3.44 -25.99
N PRO A 94 7.14 -2.12 -25.82
CA PRO A 94 7.61 -1.36 -24.66
C PRO A 94 7.13 -1.93 -23.31
N MET A 95 6.12 -2.81 -23.29
CA MET A 95 5.74 -3.57 -22.09
C MET A 95 6.81 -4.57 -21.62
N SER A 96 7.63 -5.11 -22.53
CA SER A 96 8.69 -6.08 -22.22
C SER A 96 9.90 -5.41 -21.56
N LEU A 97 10.26 -4.19 -21.98
CA LEU A 97 11.37 -3.42 -21.41
C LEU A 97 11.06 -2.89 -20.00
N LEU A 98 9.80 -2.59 -19.67
CA LEU A 98 9.36 -2.18 -18.32
C LEU A 98 9.07 -3.37 -17.39
N ALA A 99 8.98 -4.59 -17.92
CA ALA A 99 8.71 -5.79 -17.13
C ALA A 99 10.00 -6.47 -16.62
N SER A 100 11.13 -6.28 -17.29
CA SER A 100 12.35 -7.04 -17.00
C SER A 100 13.06 -6.63 -15.70
N ASP A 101 12.73 -5.46 -15.15
CA ASP A 101 13.21 -5.00 -13.86
C ASP A 101 12.13 -4.19 -13.14
N ARG A 102 11.06 -4.85 -12.68
CA ARG A 102 10.04 -4.24 -11.80
C ARG A 102 10.61 -3.90 -10.41
N ARG A 103 11.75 -3.23 -10.35
CA ARG A 103 12.23 -2.49 -9.19
C ARG A 103 11.38 -1.25 -9.03
N ASP A 104 11.16 -0.89 -7.77
CA ASP A 104 10.53 0.37 -7.40
C ASP A 104 11.41 1.55 -7.84
N PRO A 105 11.00 2.32 -8.86
CA PRO A 105 11.83 3.42 -9.37
C PRO A 105 11.83 4.63 -8.43
N PHE A 106 11.04 4.60 -7.34
CA PHE A 106 10.86 5.71 -6.42
C PHE A 106 11.30 5.42 -4.98
N GLU A 107 11.93 4.27 -4.70
CA GLU A 107 12.34 3.85 -3.34
C GLU A 107 11.22 4.01 -2.29
N SER A 108 9.97 3.82 -2.70
CA SER A 108 8.77 3.86 -1.88
C SER A 108 8.59 2.63 -0.99
N PHE A 109 9.27 1.53 -1.29
CA PHE A 109 9.25 0.32 -0.47
C PHE A 109 10.03 0.53 0.84
N GLY A 110 9.49 0.04 1.95
CA GLY A 110 10.16 0.08 3.26
C GLY A 110 11.52 -0.64 3.32
N ARG A 111 11.85 -1.45 2.30
CA ARG A 111 13.19 -2.02 2.05
C ARG A 111 13.30 -2.55 0.62
N ALA A 112 14.53 -2.81 0.19
CA ALA A 112 14.78 -3.57 -1.03
C ALA A 112 14.23 -5.01 -0.94
N PHE A 113 13.65 -5.48 -2.05
CA PHE A 113 13.06 -6.81 -2.16
C PHE A 113 14.01 -7.83 -2.78
N LYS A 114 13.92 -9.06 -2.29
CA LYS A 114 14.55 -10.23 -2.91
C LYS A 114 13.81 -10.59 -4.20
N PRO A 115 14.42 -11.33 -5.15
CA PRO A 115 13.73 -11.76 -6.36
C PRO A 115 12.42 -12.51 -6.09
N VAL A 116 12.39 -13.38 -5.07
CA VAL A 116 11.18 -14.08 -4.64
C VAL A 116 10.09 -13.13 -4.13
N GLU A 117 10.46 -12.04 -3.47
CA GLU A 117 9.52 -11.06 -2.90
C GLU A 117 8.82 -10.23 -3.98
N HIS A 118 9.51 -9.94 -5.08
CA HIS A 118 8.87 -9.33 -6.26
C HIS A 118 7.78 -10.24 -6.85
N PHE A 119 8.08 -11.54 -6.96
CA PHE A 119 7.09 -12.53 -7.40
C PHE A 119 5.92 -12.63 -6.41
N LEU A 120 6.19 -12.71 -5.10
CA LEU A 120 5.15 -12.80 -4.08
C LEU A 120 4.26 -11.55 -4.05
N LEU A 121 4.83 -10.36 -4.27
CA LEU A 121 4.05 -9.13 -4.38
C LEU A 121 3.12 -9.16 -5.59
N ASP A 122 3.63 -9.52 -6.78
CA ASP A 122 2.81 -9.62 -7.99
C ASP A 122 1.68 -10.64 -7.81
N HIS A 123 2.01 -11.79 -7.21
CA HIS A 123 1.04 -12.84 -6.89
C HIS A 123 -0.01 -12.36 -5.88
N TYR A 124 0.40 -11.64 -4.83
CA TYR A 124 -0.52 -11.07 -3.84
C TYR A 124 -1.53 -10.13 -4.51
N VAL A 125 -1.04 -9.18 -5.31
CA VAL A 125 -1.87 -8.15 -5.93
C VAL A 125 -2.81 -8.72 -6.98
N LYS A 126 -2.31 -9.59 -7.87
CA LYS A 126 -3.08 -10.09 -9.02
C LYS A 126 -3.93 -11.31 -8.74
N VAL A 127 -3.56 -12.12 -7.74
CA VAL A 127 -4.21 -13.41 -7.49
C VAL A 127 -4.89 -13.43 -6.13
N VAL A 128 -4.15 -13.10 -5.06
CA VAL A 128 -4.69 -13.21 -3.69
C VAL A 128 -5.78 -12.19 -3.43
N ILE A 129 -5.60 -10.91 -3.78
CA ILE A 129 -6.63 -9.88 -3.57
C ILE A 129 -7.95 -10.24 -4.29
N PRO A 130 -7.98 -10.60 -5.60
CA PRO A 130 -9.22 -11.02 -6.25
C PRO A 130 -9.79 -12.34 -5.73
N TYR A 131 -8.95 -13.28 -5.30
CA TYR A 131 -9.41 -14.51 -4.67
C TYR A 131 -10.15 -14.22 -3.36
N MET A 132 -9.58 -13.34 -2.54
CA MET A 132 -10.13 -12.90 -1.26
C MET A 132 -11.44 -12.15 -1.42
N ASP A 133 -11.57 -11.35 -2.48
CA ASP A 133 -12.83 -10.73 -2.85
C ASP A 133 -13.93 -11.77 -3.08
N LYS A 134 -13.64 -12.85 -3.81
CA LYS A 134 -14.64 -13.90 -4.08
C LYS A 134 -15.00 -14.75 -2.86
N LYS A 135 -14.02 -15.07 -2.03
CA LYS A 135 -14.18 -16.02 -0.91
C LYS A 135 -14.63 -15.37 0.39
N CYS A 136 -14.15 -14.17 0.66
CA CYS A 136 -14.29 -13.52 1.95
C CYS A 136 -15.14 -12.25 1.89
N ASN A 137 -15.71 -11.87 0.74
CA ASN A 137 -16.37 -10.57 0.65
C ASN A 137 -17.90 -10.62 0.68
N LYS A 138 -18.45 -10.00 1.72
CA LYS A 138 -19.83 -9.50 1.84
C LYS A 138 -19.89 -7.99 2.06
N LEU A 139 -18.75 -7.28 2.04
CA LEU A 139 -18.67 -5.91 2.56
C LEU A 139 -19.15 -4.82 1.60
N VAL A 140 -18.91 -4.99 0.30
CA VAL A 140 -19.16 -3.96 -0.72
C VAL A 140 -19.23 -4.68 -2.08
N ASP A 141 -19.87 -4.05 -3.07
CA ASP A 141 -19.65 -4.34 -4.50
C ASP A 141 -18.18 -4.72 -4.77
N SER A 142 -17.96 -5.88 -5.39
CA SER A 142 -16.66 -6.53 -5.60
C SER A 142 -15.63 -5.58 -6.21
N GLY A 143 -16.06 -4.73 -7.15
CA GLY A 143 -15.20 -3.72 -7.77
C GLY A 143 -14.61 -2.71 -6.78
N LYS A 144 -15.35 -2.35 -5.73
CA LYS A 144 -14.87 -1.38 -4.72
C LYS A 144 -13.87 -2.00 -3.75
N TYR A 145 -13.99 -3.29 -3.42
CA TYR A 145 -13.04 -3.96 -2.53
C TYR A 145 -11.67 -4.10 -3.18
N VAL A 146 -11.60 -4.60 -4.41
CA VAL A 146 -10.32 -4.76 -5.13
C VAL A 146 -9.62 -3.40 -5.28
N ASN A 147 -10.37 -2.34 -5.59
CA ASN A 147 -9.81 -0.99 -5.69
C ASN A 147 -9.23 -0.49 -4.35
N LEU A 148 -9.92 -0.72 -3.23
CA LEU A 148 -9.42 -0.32 -1.92
C LEU A 148 -8.21 -1.15 -1.48
N MET A 149 -8.21 -2.45 -1.77
CA MET A 149 -7.09 -3.33 -1.48
C MET A 149 -5.85 -2.99 -2.33
N THR A 150 -6.04 -2.66 -3.61
CA THR A 150 -4.91 -2.33 -4.50
C THR A 150 -4.41 -0.89 -4.32
N GLY A 151 -5.30 0.05 -3.99
CA GLY A 151 -4.95 1.46 -3.83
C GLY A 151 -4.47 1.82 -2.42
N GLU A 152 -5.28 1.55 -1.40
CA GLU A 152 -5.03 2.00 -0.03
C GLU A 152 -4.22 0.97 0.76
N TRP A 153 -4.65 -0.29 0.72
CA TRP A 153 -4.02 -1.36 1.52
C TRP A 153 -2.61 -1.68 1.04
N VAL A 154 -2.42 -1.99 -0.25
CA VAL A 154 -1.09 -2.32 -0.78
C VAL A 154 -0.11 -1.16 -0.55
N ARG A 155 -0.56 0.08 -0.66
CA ARG A 155 0.28 1.24 -0.35
C ARG A 155 0.70 1.25 1.12
N LEU A 156 -0.23 1.04 2.05
CA LEU A 156 0.09 0.92 3.47
C LEU A 156 1.10 -0.20 3.70
N THR A 157 0.85 -1.39 3.14
CA THR A 157 1.66 -2.57 3.40
C THR A 157 3.07 -2.47 2.85
N LEU A 158 3.27 -1.78 1.72
CA LEU A 158 4.58 -1.59 1.11
C LEU A 158 5.48 -0.62 1.89
N THR A 159 4.92 0.24 2.74
CA THR A 159 5.71 1.23 3.50
C THR A 159 6.20 0.74 4.87
N ASN A 160 5.62 -0.36 5.39
CA ASN A 160 6.00 -0.92 6.69
C ASN A 160 6.52 -2.36 6.54
N VAL A 161 7.71 -2.63 7.08
CA VAL A 161 8.42 -3.92 6.90
C VAL A 161 7.65 -5.11 7.49
N GLY A 162 6.93 -4.90 8.59
CA GLY A 162 6.10 -5.93 9.20
C GLY A 162 4.89 -6.26 8.31
N THR A 163 4.22 -5.23 7.78
CA THR A 163 3.10 -5.45 6.85
C THR A 163 3.53 -6.04 5.52
N GLN A 164 4.73 -5.70 5.02
CA GLN A 164 5.33 -6.37 3.86
C GLN A 164 5.46 -7.87 4.10
N SER A 165 5.98 -8.26 5.28
CA SER A 165 6.11 -9.66 5.65
C SER A 165 4.74 -10.34 5.70
N GLY A 166 3.70 -9.66 6.18
CA GLY A 166 2.36 -10.22 6.25
C GLY A 166 1.71 -10.43 4.87
N ILE A 167 1.93 -9.55 3.88
CA ILE A 167 1.43 -9.80 2.52
C ILE A 167 2.20 -10.94 1.82
N PHE A 168 3.50 -11.10 2.11
CA PHE A 168 4.28 -12.23 1.61
C PHE A 168 3.84 -13.55 2.26
N LEU A 169 3.52 -13.54 3.55
CA LEU A 169 2.89 -14.66 4.24
C LEU A 169 1.59 -15.06 3.55
N ALA A 170 0.67 -14.12 3.32
CA ALA A 170 -0.59 -14.38 2.64
C ALA A 170 -0.39 -14.96 1.22
N ALA A 171 0.55 -14.43 0.45
CA ALA A 171 0.92 -14.97 -0.86
C ALA A 171 1.43 -16.42 -0.77
N CYS A 172 2.31 -16.70 0.20
CA CYS A 172 2.84 -18.05 0.41
C CYS A 172 1.74 -19.04 0.84
N ARG A 173 0.80 -18.63 1.71
CA ARG A 173 -0.34 -19.47 2.12
C ARG A 173 -1.20 -19.89 0.95
N HIS A 174 -1.55 -18.93 0.09
CA HIS A 174 -2.29 -19.22 -1.12
C HIS A 174 -1.49 -20.15 -2.07
N LEU A 175 -0.18 -19.95 -2.21
CA LEU A 175 0.65 -20.83 -3.05
C LEU A 175 0.80 -22.25 -2.49
N VAL A 176 0.83 -22.41 -1.17
CA VAL A 176 0.82 -23.74 -0.52
C VAL A 176 -0.47 -24.48 -0.84
N GLU A 177 -1.61 -23.81 -0.75
CA GLU A 177 -2.92 -24.40 -1.08
C GLU A 177 -2.99 -24.85 -2.54
N GLN A 178 -2.44 -24.06 -3.47
CA GLN A 178 -2.55 -24.34 -4.91
C GLN A 178 -1.51 -25.34 -5.43
N GLN A 179 -0.25 -25.23 -5.00
CA GLN A 179 0.88 -25.96 -5.61
C GLN A 179 1.48 -27.04 -4.71
N GLN A 180 1.14 -27.05 -3.42
CA GLN A 180 1.68 -27.98 -2.40
C GLN A 180 3.22 -28.06 -2.37
N GLN A 181 3.92 -26.98 -2.74
CA GLN A 181 5.38 -26.97 -2.72
C GLN A 181 5.91 -26.63 -1.33
N HIS A 182 6.76 -27.50 -0.78
CA HIS A 182 7.36 -27.36 0.55
C HIS A 182 8.12 -26.02 0.74
N LYS A 183 8.69 -25.47 -0.34
CA LYS A 183 9.41 -24.19 -0.30
C LYS A 183 8.53 -23.01 0.15
N TYR A 184 7.26 -22.98 -0.25
CA TYR A 184 6.34 -21.90 0.14
C TYR A 184 5.85 -22.06 1.57
N LEU A 185 5.78 -23.30 2.06
CA LEU A 185 5.50 -23.55 3.48
C LEU A 185 6.64 -23.02 4.35
N GLN A 186 7.89 -23.27 3.98
CA GLN A 186 9.06 -22.71 4.68
C GLN A 186 9.05 -21.17 4.67
N LEU A 187 8.80 -20.56 3.51
CA LEU A 187 8.69 -19.10 3.40
C LEU A 187 7.54 -18.54 4.23
N ALA A 188 6.37 -19.19 4.23
CA ALA A 188 5.24 -18.79 5.08
C ALA A 188 5.65 -18.80 6.56
N THR A 189 6.27 -19.87 7.04
CA THR A 189 6.75 -19.95 8.43
C THR A 189 7.75 -18.83 8.76
N GLN A 190 8.66 -18.53 7.85
CA GLN A 190 9.63 -17.44 8.01
C GLN A 190 8.95 -16.06 8.09
N TYR A 191 8.02 -15.77 7.18
CA TYR A 191 7.31 -14.49 7.17
C TYR A 191 6.37 -14.33 8.37
N LYS A 192 5.77 -15.43 8.86
CA LYS A 192 4.98 -15.41 10.11
C LYS A 192 5.85 -15.03 11.30
N LEU A 193 7.05 -15.61 11.41
CA LEU A 193 8.01 -15.23 12.47
C LEU A 193 8.38 -13.74 12.38
N TYR A 194 8.64 -13.22 11.17
CA TYR A 194 8.93 -11.80 10.99
C TYR A 194 7.76 -10.89 11.37
N CYS A 195 6.51 -11.29 11.09
CA CYS A 195 5.34 -10.54 11.52
C CYS A 195 5.23 -10.47 13.04
N ILE A 196 5.44 -11.61 13.74
CA ILE A 196 5.41 -11.68 15.20
C ILE A 196 6.49 -10.77 15.80
N GLN A 197 7.72 -10.86 15.31
CA GLN A 197 8.83 -10.04 15.78
C GLN A 197 8.58 -8.54 15.51
N ALA A 198 8.08 -8.19 14.33
CA ALA A 198 7.75 -6.81 13.98
C ALA A 198 6.64 -6.26 14.89
N LEU A 199 5.59 -7.04 15.15
CA LEU A 199 4.48 -6.65 16.03
C LEU A 199 4.95 -6.46 17.48
N GLN A 200 5.75 -7.39 18.01
CA GLN A 200 6.30 -7.29 19.37
C GLN A 200 7.19 -6.05 19.54
N ASN A 201 8.07 -5.78 18.57
CA ASN A 201 8.95 -4.63 18.58
C ASN A 201 8.16 -3.32 18.49
N ALA A 202 7.17 -3.26 17.59
CA ALA A 202 6.32 -2.08 17.43
C ALA A 202 5.52 -1.79 18.69
N ILE A 203 4.87 -2.80 19.28
CA ILE A 203 4.12 -2.63 20.55
C ILE A 203 5.05 -2.15 21.66
N SER A 204 6.26 -2.74 21.79
CA SER A 204 7.20 -2.38 22.85
C SER A 204 7.75 -0.95 22.71
N PHE A 205 7.91 -0.46 21.48
CA PHE A 205 8.38 0.90 21.22
C PHE A 205 7.26 1.94 21.32
N GLU A 206 6.06 1.57 20.87
CA GLU A 206 4.90 2.46 20.78
C GLU A 206 4.07 2.52 22.08
N VAL A 207 4.48 1.87 23.18
CA VAL A 207 3.74 1.91 24.47
C VAL A 207 3.46 3.33 24.96
N SER A 208 4.38 4.27 24.71
CA SER A 208 4.28 5.66 25.17
C SER A 208 3.79 6.62 24.08
N SER A 209 3.38 6.12 22.91
CA SER A 209 2.97 6.92 21.75
C SER A 209 1.75 6.32 21.05
N LEU A 210 1.20 7.01 20.04
CA LEU A 210 0.14 6.41 19.24
C LEU A 210 0.65 5.18 18.49
N ILE A 211 -0.12 4.09 18.50
CA ILE A 211 0.12 2.87 17.73
C ILE A 211 -0.08 3.19 16.25
N SER A 212 0.85 2.79 15.39
CA SER A 212 0.74 3.10 13.96
C SER A 212 -0.30 2.24 13.22
N ASP A 213 -0.86 2.78 12.13
CA ASP A 213 -1.71 2.00 11.19
C ASP A 213 -1.00 0.74 10.68
N GLY A 214 0.33 0.81 10.51
CA GLY A 214 1.15 -0.34 10.14
C GLY A 214 1.13 -1.43 11.20
N THR A 215 1.31 -1.07 12.47
CA THR A 215 1.24 -2.02 13.60
C THR A 215 -0.13 -2.72 13.67
N VAL A 216 -1.21 -1.96 13.51
CA VAL A 216 -2.57 -2.51 13.44
C VAL A 216 -2.74 -3.40 12.20
N GLY A 217 -2.18 -3.01 11.06
CA GLY A 217 -2.15 -3.80 9.84
C GLY A 217 -1.42 -5.14 9.98
N ILE A 218 -0.31 -5.19 10.73
CA ILE A 218 0.37 -6.45 11.06
C ILE A 218 -0.55 -7.35 11.88
N GLY A 219 -1.19 -6.80 12.92
CA GLY A 219 -2.16 -7.53 13.74
C GLY A 219 -3.29 -8.13 12.91
N LEU A 220 -3.80 -7.37 11.93
CA LEU A 220 -4.87 -7.82 11.03
C LEU A 220 -4.41 -8.93 10.09
N LEU A 221 -3.21 -8.82 9.52
CA LEU A 221 -2.61 -9.86 8.67
C LEU A 221 -2.36 -11.15 9.45
N MET A 222 -1.93 -11.04 10.71
CA MET A 222 -1.76 -12.19 11.61
C MET A 222 -3.10 -12.84 11.95
N ALA A 223 -4.12 -12.06 12.33
CA ALA A 223 -5.47 -12.58 12.57
C ALA A 223 -6.01 -13.35 11.35
N TYR A 224 -5.78 -12.80 10.15
CA TYR A 224 -6.16 -13.45 8.92
C TYR A 224 -5.37 -14.74 8.64
N ASP A 225 -4.06 -14.81 8.92
CA ASP A 225 -3.29 -16.05 8.79
C ASP A 225 -3.84 -17.15 9.72
N GLU A 226 -4.16 -16.82 10.96
CA GLU A 226 -4.75 -17.80 11.89
C GLU A 226 -6.13 -18.27 11.43
N LEU A 227 -6.95 -17.34 10.92
CA LEU A 227 -8.25 -17.67 10.36
C LEU A 227 -8.12 -18.60 9.15
N TRP A 228 -7.15 -18.33 8.27
CA TRP A 228 -6.85 -19.16 7.11
C TRP A 228 -6.44 -20.59 7.49
N LEU A 229 -5.74 -20.75 8.61
CA LEU A 229 -5.36 -22.04 9.17
C LEU A 229 -6.48 -22.71 9.98
N GLY A 230 -7.59 -22.02 10.22
CA GLY A 230 -8.70 -22.50 11.04
C GLY A 230 -8.51 -22.35 12.55
N ASP A 231 -7.49 -21.61 13.00
CA ASP A 231 -7.29 -21.31 14.43
C ASP A 231 -8.13 -20.08 14.84
N ILE A 232 -9.41 -20.34 15.10
CA ILE A 232 -10.38 -19.32 15.49
C ILE A 232 -10.01 -18.69 16.85
N SER A 233 -9.39 -19.45 17.75
CA SER A 233 -8.98 -18.95 19.07
C SER A 233 -7.87 -17.92 18.95
N MET A 234 -6.82 -18.22 18.19
CA MET A 234 -5.73 -17.27 17.95
C MET A 234 -6.18 -16.07 17.12
N THR A 235 -7.10 -16.28 16.18
CA THR A 235 -7.75 -15.19 15.46
C THR A 235 -8.42 -14.20 16.42
N LYS A 236 -9.19 -14.70 17.39
CA LYS A 236 -9.85 -13.88 18.43
C LYS A 236 -8.83 -13.12 19.28
N PHE A 237 -7.73 -13.75 19.68
CA PHE A 237 -6.67 -13.08 20.45
C PHE A 237 -6.00 -11.94 19.67
N HIS A 238 -5.70 -12.13 18.38
CA HIS A 238 -5.15 -11.04 17.56
C HIS A 238 -6.12 -9.87 17.45
N LEU A 239 -7.41 -10.13 17.24
CA LEU A 239 -8.41 -9.06 17.13
C LEU A 239 -8.64 -8.33 18.46
N GLN A 240 -8.62 -9.04 19.59
CA GLN A 240 -8.62 -8.41 20.91
C GLN A 240 -7.39 -7.51 21.11
N GLY A 241 -6.22 -7.94 20.63
CA GLY A 241 -5.02 -7.12 20.60
C GLY A 241 -5.20 -5.86 19.77
N ILE A 242 -5.79 -5.99 18.57
CA ILE A 242 -6.10 -4.84 17.69
C ILE A 242 -7.06 -3.86 18.38
N LEU A 243 -8.12 -4.36 19.02
CA LEU A 243 -9.04 -3.50 19.76
C LEU A 243 -8.31 -2.68 20.83
N LYS A 244 -7.48 -3.32 21.65
CA LYS A 244 -6.67 -2.63 22.66
C LYS A 244 -5.72 -1.60 22.05
N MET A 245 -5.08 -1.91 20.93
CA MET A 245 -4.23 -0.96 20.18
C MET A 245 -5.03 0.25 19.69
N THR A 246 -6.24 0.04 19.19
CA THR A 246 -7.11 1.14 18.71
C THR A 246 -7.70 1.96 19.86
N GLU A 247 -8.04 1.33 20.99
CA GLU A 247 -8.50 2.01 22.20
C GLU A 247 -7.41 2.90 22.78
N HIS A 248 -6.17 2.42 22.79
CA HIS A 248 -5.00 3.20 23.19
C HIS A 248 -4.87 4.50 22.38
N ASN A 249 -5.21 4.45 21.08
CA ASN A 249 -5.17 5.62 20.21
C ASN A 249 -6.35 6.59 20.39
N GLY A 250 -7.33 6.29 21.23
CA GLY A 250 -8.56 7.07 21.41
C GLY A 250 -9.77 6.52 20.64
N GLY A 251 -9.67 5.30 20.09
CA GLY A 251 -10.76 4.56 19.46
C GLY A 251 -10.49 4.20 17.99
N ILE A 252 -11.27 3.26 17.45
CA ILE A 252 -11.08 2.72 16.09
C ILE A 252 -11.21 3.74 14.95
N HIS A 253 -11.95 4.83 15.17
CA HIS A 253 -12.12 5.93 14.22
C HIS A 253 -10.83 6.74 13.99
N THR A 254 -9.80 6.51 14.81
CA THR A 254 -8.48 7.16 14.70
C THR A 254 -7.58 6.48 13.67
N LEU A 255 -7.96 5.30 13.18
CA LEU A 255 -7.23 4.58 12.14
C LEU A 255 -7.26 5.36 10.82
N GLY A 256 -6.09 5.53 10.21
CA GLY A 256 -5.92 6.26 8.96
C GLY A 256 -6.31 5.46 7.71
N SER A 257 -5.65 5.78 6.58
CA SER A 257 -5.94 5.19 5.27
C SER A 257 -7.37 5.45 4.76
N ASN A 258 -7.87 6.70 4.88
CA ASN A 258 -9.22 7.09 4.45
C ASN A 258 -10.35 6.22 5.07
N GLY A 259 -10.15 5.81 6.33
CA GLY A 259 -11.05 4.93 7.08
C GLY A 259 -11.10 3.49 6.56
N PHE A 260 -10.21 3.10 5.64
CA PHE A 260 -10.19 1.75 5.08
C PHE A 260 -9.80 0.70 6.12
N LEU A 261 -8.77 0.99 6.92
CA LEU A 261 -8.31 0.07 7.96
C LEU A 261 -9.38 -0.13 9.04
N GLU A 262 -10.07 0.94 9.44
CA GLU A 262 -11.25 0.85 10.30
C GLU A 262 -12.31 -0.09 9.71
N ARG A 263 -12.67 0.08 8.43
CA ARG A 263 -13.67 -0.77 7.76
C ARG A 263 -13.26 -2.24 7.76
N LEU A 264 -11.98 -2.55 7.53
CA LEU A 264 -11.47 -3.91 7.58
C LEU A 264 -11.55 -4.51 8.99
N VAL A 265 -11.12 -3.78 10.01
CA VAL A 265 -11.15 -4.25 11.40
C VAL A 265 -12.59 -4.53 11.84
N ARG A 266 -13.52 -3.60 11.56
CA ARG A 266 -14.95 -3.78 11.86
C ARG A 266 -15.55 -5.01 11.20
N LYS A 267 -15.17 -5.30 9.94
CA LYS A 267 -15.59 -6.52 9.24
C LYS A 267 -15.16 -7.78 9.97
N PHE A 268 -13.87 -7.89 10.24
CA PHE A 268 -13.30 -9.09 10.85
C PHE A 268 -13.95 -9.37 12.21
N LEU A 269 -14.18 -8.32 12.99
CA LEU A 269 -14.90 -8.42 14.26
C LEU A 269 -16.35 -8.91 14.04
N TRP A 270 -17.05 -8.37 13.05
CA TRP A 270 -18.42 -8.80 12.73
C TRP A 270 -18.47 -10.28 12.33
N GLU A 271 -17.61 -10.74 11.42
CA GLU A 271 -17.61 -12.12 10.92
C GLU A 271 -17.39 -13.16 12.02
N LEU A 272 -16.57 -12.85 13.03
CA LEU A 272 -16.30 -13.75 14.17
C LEU A 272 -17.37 -13.73 15.26
N THR A 273 -18.30 -12.77 15.23
CA THR A 273 -19.47 -12.78 16.14
C THR A 273 -20.62 -13.63 15.60
N GLN A 274 -20.56 -14.01 14.33
CA GLN A 274 -21.58 -14.82 13.65
C GLN A 274 -21.25 -16.32 13.66
N HIS A 275 -20.12 -16.71 14.25
CA HIS A 275 -19.60 -18.08 14.36
C HIS A 275 -19.25 -18.41 15.82
#